data_AF-A0A0Q4GN61-F1
#
_entry.id   AF-A0A0Q4GN61-F1
#
_cell.length_a   1.000
_cell.length_b   1.000
_cell.length_c   1.000
_cell.angle_alpha   90.00
_cell.angle_beta   90.00
_cell.angle_gamma   90.00
#
_symmetry.space_group_name_H-M   'P 1'
#
loop_
_entity.id
_entity.type
_entity.pdbx_description
1 polymer ?
#
loop_
_entity_poly.entity_id
_entity_poly.type
_entity_poly.pdbx_seq_one_letter_code
_entity_poly.pdbx_strand_id
1 'polypeptide(L)'
;MKSFKLSALIVLGAMGLKSQAQNVPAISLPLGGNAYSSLHQDAERSLSNQGIVNWSNPNEYFTAYFRVGKPGTLVISLSEKPVIEGRGTLEFSINNQPKKVNFDESRSFDGKIGEWTIKDTGYVAIAIKGINKSGAKFPSIPSLILSGTATEGKTAYVKNNEGNFFHWGRRGPSVHLNYLQPENVNAEWYYNEVTVPKGEDILGSYFMACGFGEGYFGMQVNSPTERHILFSVWSPFNTDDPKSIPESHKIKMLKKGESVHTGEFGNEGAGGQSYLNYMWKTGNTYKFLLHGVPGNDSITTYTAYFFAPEMNKWKLIASFTRPQTKTYLKRFHSFLENFSPVQGDLSRKVLFNNQWICDDRGKWTELNSARFTTDNTGAKGYRMDYQGGIDQGSFYLKNGGFFNNYTSPRKIFNRNATGKKPEIEFSKLP
;
A
#
# COMPACT_ATOMS: atom_id res chain seq x y z
N MET A 1 -58.05 -63.21 35.20
CA MET A 1 -56.73 -62.59 34.97
C MET A 1 -56.94 -61.20 34.39
N LYS A 2 -56.73 -60.16 35.20
CA LYS A 2 -56.90 -58.74 34.83
C LYS A 2 -55.55 -58.18 34.37
N SER A 3 -55.48 -57.53 33.21
CA SER A 3 -54.30 -56.78 32.78
C SER A 3 -54.48 -55.29 33.12
N PHE A 4 -53.52 -54.74 33.85
CA PHE A 4 -53.41 -53.33 34.17
C PHE A 4 -52.72 -52.60 33.01
N LYS A 5 -53.35 -51.56 32.47
CA LYS A 5 -52.68 -50.55 31.62
C LYS A 5 -52.22 -49.40 32.52
N LEU A 6 -50.92 -49.16 32.55
CA LEU A 6 -50.29 -48.04 33.25
C LEU A 6 -50.12 -46.88 32.26
N SER A 7 -50.83 -45.78 32.48
CA SER A 7 -50.67 -44.53 31.74
C SER A 7 -49.64 -43.66 32.45
N ALA A 8 -48.48 -43.41 31.82
CA ALA A 8 -47.49 -42.46 32.31
C ALA A 8 -47.69 -41.10 31.63
N LEU A 9 -48.00 -40.08 32.44
CA LEU A 9 -48.12 -38.68 32.05
C LEU A 9 -46.71 -38.07 31.99
N ILE A 10 -46.26 -37.63 30.81
CA ILE A 10 -44.99 -36.88 30.67
C ILE A 10 -45.33 -35.39 30.66
N VAL A 11 -44.94 -34.70 31.74
CA VAL A 11 -44.97 -33.23 31.84
C VAL A 11 -43.70 -32.69 31.17
N LEU A 12 -43.84 -32.05 30.01
CA LEU A 12 -42.75 -31.25 29.42
C LEU A 12 -42.62 -29.92 30.16
N GLY A 13 -41.60 -29.79 31.00
CA GLY A 13 -41.15 -28.51 31.53
C GLY A 13 -40.37 -27.73 30.46
N ALA A 14 -40.89 -26.59 30.04
CA ALA A 14 -40.16 -25.65 29.18
C ALA A 14 -39.04 -24.98 29.99
N MET A 15 -37.81 -25.50 29.89
CA MET A 15 -36.62 -24.77 30.33
C MET A 15 -36.35 -23.64 29.33
N GLY A 16 -36.62 -22.41 29.75
CA GLY A 16 -36.17 -21.21 29.05
C GLY A 16 -34.65 -21.18 28.99
N LEU A 17 -34.09 -21.47 27.82
CA LEU A 17 -32.69 -21.18 27.49
C LEU A 17 -32.51 -19.67 27.53
N LYS A 18 -32.04 -19.15 28.67
CA LYS A 18 -31.41 -17.84 28.71
C LYS A 18 -30.18 -17.92 27.82
N SER A 19 -30.28 -17.35 26.62
CA SER A 19 -29.14 -17.00 25.78
C SER A 19 -28.16 -16.18 26.64
N GLN A 20 -27.11 -16.82 27.14
CA GLN A 20 -25.94 -16.10 27.60
C GLN A 20 -25.38 -15.40 26.35
N ALA A 21 -25.57 -14.08 26.28
CA ALA A 21 -24.84 -13.26 25.34
C ALA A 21 -23.35 -13.54 25.59
N GLN A 22 -22.69 -14.23 24.65
CA GLN A 22 -21.24 -14.32 24.67
C GLN A 22 -20.73 -12.88 24.68
N ASN A 23 -20.00 -12.49 25.71
CA ASN A 23 -19.28 -11.23 25.74
C ASN A 23 -18.26 -11.27 24.61
N VAL A 24 -18.63 -10.68 23.47
CA VAL A 24 -17.75 -10.53 22.32
C VAL A 24 -16.59 -9.65 22.78
N PRO A 25 -15.33 -10.10 22.64
CA PRO A 25 -14.19 -9.30 23.08
C PRO A 25 -14.18 -7.95 22.36
N ALA A 26 -14.12 -6.87 23.12
CA ALA A 26 -13.91 -5.54 22.55
C ALA A 26 -12.54 -5.51 21.88
N ILE A 27 -12.46 -4.87 20.71
CA ILE A 27 -11.19 -4.67 19.99
C ILE A 27 -10.62 -3.30 20.35
N SER A 28 -9.32 -3.25 20.60
CA SER A 28 -8.59 -1.97 20.67
C SER A 28 -8.13 -1.60 19.27
N LEU A 29 -8.49 -0.41 18.80
CA LEU A 29 -8.06 0.20 17.54
C LEU A 29 -7.00 1.28 17.88
N PRO A 30 -5.70 0.98 17.77
CA PRO A 30 -4.65 1.96 18.06
C PRO A 30 -4.65 3.06 16.99
N LEU A 31 -4.76 4.32 17.40
CA LEU A 31 -4.84 5.42 16.45
C LEU A 31 -3.51 5.68 15.74
N GLY A 32 -2.38 5.34 16.36
CA GLY A 32 -1.05 5.49 15.75
C GLY A 32 -0.88 4.68 14.46
N GLY A 33 -1.58 3.55 14.31
CA GLY A 33 -1.54 2.71 13.11
C GLY A 33 -2.75 2.86 12.17
N ASN A 34 -3.83 3.50 12.60
CA ASN A 34 -5.12 3.45 11.90
C ASN A 34 -5.76 4.82 11.65
N ALA A 35 -5.21 5.91 12.21
CA ALA A 35 -5.69 7.26 11.98
C ALA A 35 -4.86 8.02 10.93
N TYR A 36 -5.49 9.02 10.32
CA TYR A 36 -4.90 9.93 9.36
C TYR A 36 -5.36 11.35 9.69
N SER A 37 -4.42 12.29 9.70
CA SER A 37 -4.71 13.72 9.86
C SER A 37 -5.20 14.30 8.54
N SER A 38 -6.21 15.18 8.60
CA SER A 38 -6.71 15.94 7.46
C SER A 38 -5.68 16.87 6.82
N LEU A 39 -4.55 17.09 7.48
CA LEU A 39 -3.46 17.90 6.95
C LEU A 39 -2.55 17.11 6.01
N HIS A 40 -2.52 15.77 6.11
CA HIS A 40 -1.64 14.88 5.33
C HIS A 40 -0.17 15.32 5.29
N GLN A 41 0.35 15.76 6.44
CA GLN A 41 1.74 16.20 6.61
C GLN A 41 2.46 15.27 7.59
N ASP A 42 3.76 15.03 7.37
CA ASP A 42 4.65 14.23 8.22
C ASP A 42 4.97 14.90 9.56
N ALA A 43 3.98 15.52 10.18
CA ALA A 43 4.09 16.06 11.52
C ALA A 43 3.73 14.97 12.52
N GLU A 44 4.73 14.23 13.01
CA GLU A 44 4.63 13.42 14.25
C GLU A 44 4.14 14.25 15.46
N ARG A 45 3.97 15.56 15.29
CA ARG A 45 3.42 16.49 16.27
C ARG A 45 2.03 16.08 16.72
N SER A 46 1.09 15.85 15.78
CA SER A 46 -0.33 15.69 16.11
C SER A 46 -0.83 14.24 16.10
N LEU A 47 -0.07 13.34 15.45
CA LEU A 47 -0.31 11.91 15.38
C LEU A 47 1.02 11.16 15.43
N SER A 48 1.17 10.29 16.42
CA SER A 48 2.39 9.50 16.64
C SER A 48 2.07 8.03 16.90
N ASN A 49 3.09 7.22 17.23
CA ASN A 49 2.89 5.85 17.67
C ASN A 49 2.03 5.73 18.95
N GLN A 50 1.86 6.83 19.70
CA GLN A 50 0.99 6.92 20.87
C GLN A 50 -0.44 7.36 20.54
N GLY A 51 -0.80 7.48 19.26
CA GLY A 51 -2.12 7.95 18.82
C GLY A 51 -2.17 9.45 18.54
N ILE A 52 -3.36 10.05 18.71
CA ILE A 52 -3.54 11.50 18.56
C ILE A 52 -2.95 12.17 19.78
N VAL A 53 -1.96 13.04 19.58
CA VAL A 53 -1.18 13.71 20.64
C VAL A 53 -0.95 15.16 20.27
N ASN A 54 -0.67 16.05 21.24
CA ASN A 54 -0.39 17.49 21.00
C ASN A 54 -1.31 18.24 20.00
N TRP A 55 -2.55 17.77 19.83
CA TRP A 55 -3.47 18.33 18.86
C TRP A 55 -3.95 19.71 19.31
N SER A 56 -3.50 20.76 18.62
CA SER A 56 -3.80 22.16 18.97
C SER A 56 -4.56 22.91 17.89
N ASN A 57 -4.41 22.52 16.62
CA ASN A 57 -5.04 23.16 15.47
C ASN A 57 -6.53 22.78 15.39
N PRO A 58 -7.47 23.72 15.56
CA PRO A 58 -8.92 23.43 15.49
C PRO A 58 -9.40 23.06 14.07
N ASN A 59 -8.63 23.37 13.03
CA ASN A 59 -8.96 23.00 11.66
C ASN A 59 -8.46 21.59 11.29
N GLU A 60 -7.58 21.00 12.10
CA GLU A 60 -7.13 19.63 11.93
C GLU A 60 -8.17 18.67 12.50
N TYR A 61 -8.50 17.63 11.75
CA TYR A 61 -9.31 16.51 12.22
C TYR A 61 -8.65 15.20 11.82
N PHE A 62 -9.08 14.11 12.44
CA PHE A 62 -8.53 12.78 12.19
C PHE A 62 -9.61 11.85 11.68
N THR A 63 -9.24 10.92 10.80
CA THR A 63 -10.11 9.82 10.41
C THR A 63 -9.42 8.51 10.72
N ALA A 64 -10.04 7.69 11.58
CA ALA A 64 -9.60 6.35 11.89
C ALA A 64 -10.38 5.31 11.09
N TYR A 65 -9.69 4.32 10.55
CA TYR A 65 -10.29 3.31 9.68
C TYR A 65 -10.14 1.91 10.26
N PHE A 66 -11.19 1.11 10.14
CA PHE A 66 -11.15 -0.34 10.38
C PHE A 66 -12.19 -1.01 9.50
N ARG A 67 -12.00 -2.29 9.19
CA ARG A 67 -12.94 -3.07 8.38
C ARG A 67 -13.81 -3.95 9.25
N VAL A 68 -15.09 -4.07 8.92
CA VAL A 68 -16.03 -5.06 9.47
C VAL A 68 -16.49 -6.06 8.41
N GLY A 69 -16.64 -7.31 8.80
CA GLY A 69 -17.15 -8.40 7.95
C GLY A 69 -18.65 -8.64 8.07
N LYS A 70 -19.36 -7.89 8.92
CA LYS A 70 -20.78 -8.06 9.22
C LYS A 70 -21.42 -6.71 9.58
N PRO A 71 -22.63 -6.39 9.11
CA PRO A 71 -23.39 -5.23 9.57
C PRO A 71 -23.92 -5.45 11.01
N GLY A 72 -24.16 -4.38 11.75
CA GLY A 72 -24.65 -4.48 13.12
C GLY A 72 -24.45 -3.20 13.92
N THR A 73 -24.59 -3.31 15.23
CA THR A 73 -24.34 -2.21 16.15
C THR A 73 -22.84 -2.12 16.45
N LEU A 74 -22.30 -0.91 16.41
CA LEU A 74 -20.95 -0.57 16.82
C LEU A 74 -21.04 0.39 18.01
N VAL A 75 -20.45 0.00 19.13
CA VAL A 75 -20.24 0.86 20.29
C VAL A 75 -18.78 1.28 20.30
N ILE A 76 -18.53 2.57 20.49
CA ILE A 76 -17.18 3.13 20.65
C ILE A 76 -17.04 3.61 22.10
N SER A 77 -15.93 3.26 22.72
CA SER A 77 -15.50 3.74 24.02
C SER A 77 -14.01 4.06 24.03
N LEU A 78 -13.53 4.61 25.14
CA LEU A 78 -12.12 4.77 25.47
C LEU A 78 -11.82 3.90 26.69
N SER A 79 -10.65 3.25 26.71
CA SER A 79 -10.23 2.42 27.84
C SER A 79 -9.94 3.26 29.09
N GLU A 80 -9.47 4.49 28.88
CA GLU A 80 -9.12 5.43 29.92
C GLU A 80 -9.59 6.84 29.54
N LYS A 81 -9.68 7.72 30.53
CA LYS A 81 -9.94 9.13 30.31
C LYS A 81 -8.78 9.75 29.51
N PRO A 82 -9.02 10.42 28.38
CA PRO A 82 -8.01 11.18 27.66
C PRO A 82 -7.27 12.19 28.54
N VAL A 83 -5.97 12.33 28.29
CA VAL A 83 -5.17 13.41 28.89
C VAL A 83 -5.61 14.75 28.28
N ILE A 84 -6.03 15.69 29.13
CA ILE A 84 -6.51 17.02 28.76
C ILE A 84 -6.17 18.05 29.86
N GLU A 85 -5.87 19.28 29.46
CA GLU A 85 -5.80 20.46 30.33
C GLU A 85 -7.13 21.23 30.28
N GLY A 86 -7.80 21.36 31.43
CA GLY A 86 -9.10 22.02 31.54
C GLY A 86 -10.24 21.22 30.89
N ARG A 87 -10.99 21.86 29.98
CA ARG A 87 -12.19 21.30 29.33
C ARG A 87 -12.02 21.24 27.83
N GLY A 88 -12.63 20.26 27.19
CA GLY A 88 -12.65 20.13 25.75
C GLY A 88 -13.81 19.29 25.25
N THR A 89 -14.29 19.61 24.05
CA THR A 89 -15.37 18.88 23.40
C THR A 89 -14.85 18.29 22.11
N LEU A 90 -15.02 16.98 21.93
CA LEU A 90 -14.75 16.29 20.69
C LEU A 90 -16.04 15.79 20.05
N GLU A 91 -16.06 15.71 18.74
CA GLU A 91 -17.10 15.11 17.94
C GLU A 91 -16.56 13.87 17.24
N PHE A 92 -17.26 12.74 17.40
CA PHE A 92 -16.99 11.50 16.71
C PHE A 92 -18.13 11.25 15.72
N SER A 93 -17.82 10.89 14.48
CA SER A 93 -18.86 10.65 13.48
C SER A 93 -18.53 9.46 12.58
N ILE A 94 -19.56 8.67 12.28
CA ILE A 94 -19.57 7.62 11.26
C ILE A 94 -20.76 7.90 10.35
N ASN A 95 -20.57 7.87 9.04
CA ASN A 95 -21.64 8.11 8.06
C ASN A 95 -22.43 9.41 8.31
N ASN A 96 -21.74 10.50 8.66
CA ASN A 96 -22.31 11.81 9.00
C ASN A 96 -23.30 11.78 10.18
N GLN A 97 -23.20 10.81 11.09
CA GLN A 97 -23.96 10.77 12.34
C GLN A 97 -23.05 11.16 13.52
N PRO A 98 -23.03 12.44 13.93
CA PRO A 98 -22.11 12.92 14.97
C PRO A 98 -22.58 12.58 16.38
N LYS A 99 -21.63 12.32 17.27
CA LYS A 99 -21.78 12.23 18.73
C LYS A 99 -20.74 13.13 19.37
N LYS A 100 -21.18 14.07 20.21
CA LYS A 100 -20.31 15.00 20.94
C LYS A 100 -20.04 14.46 22.34
N VAL A 101 -18.77 14.53 22.75
CA VAL A 101 -18.30 14.08 24.06
C VAL A 101 -17.53 15.20 24.71
N ASN A 102 -17.90 15.49 25.96
CA ASN A 102 -17.25 16.51 26.78
C ASN A 102 -16.23 15.84 27.70
N PHE A 103 -15.01 16.36 27.69
CA PHE A 103 -13.93 15.97 28.58
C PHE A 103 -13.63 17.14 29.52
N ASP A 104 -13.45 16.81 30.79
CA ASP A 104 -13.13 17.77 31.86
C ASP A 104 -12.06 17.15 32.73
N GLU A 105 -10.91 17.82 32.87
CA GLU A 105 -9.76 17.40 33.67
C GLU A 105 -10.15 17.01 35.11
N SER A 106 -11.14 17.68 35.70
CA SER A 106 -11.58 17.46 37.09
C SER A 106 -12.62 16.34 37.26
N ARG A 107 -13.26 15.88 36.18
CA ARG A 107 -14.37 14.92 36.25
C ARG A 107 -13.97 13.52 35.78
N SER A 108 -14.59 12.50 36.34
CA SER A 108 -14.49 11.15 35.78
C SER A 108 -15.18 11.08 34.42
N PHE A 109 -14.74 10.14 33.58
CA PHE A 109 -15.34 9.84 32.29
C PHE A 109 -15.77 8.36 32.30
N ASP A 110 -17.00 8.08 31.89
CA ASP A 110 -17.59 6.73 31.91
C ASP A 110 -17.03 5.81 30.81
N GLY A 111 -16.16 6.35 29.96
CA GLY A 111 -15.54 5.63 28.85
C GLY A 111 -16.39 5.62 27.59
N LYS A 112 -17.70 5.89 27.63
CA LYS A 112 -18.58 5.72 26.46
C LYS A 112 -18.53 6.93 25.54
N ILE A 113 -18.24 6.69 24.27
CA ILE A 113 -18.27 7.73 23.23
C ILE A 113 -19.62 7.74 22.52
N GLY A 114 -20.12 6.57 22.13
CA GLY A 114 -21.40 6.49 21.43
C GLY A 114 -21.69 5.13 20.83
N GLU A 115 -22.81 5.06 20.12
CA GLU A 115 -23.31 3.88 19.45
C GLU A 115 -23.83 4.26 18.06
N TRP A 116 -23.51 3.42 17.07
CA TRP A 116 -23.87 3.57 15.66
C TRP A 116 -24.36 2.26 15.07
N THR A 117 -25.22 2.34 14.05
CA THR A 117 -25.62 1.19 13.22
C THR A 117 -24.79 1.16 11.94
N ILE A 118 -24.02 0.09 11.76
CA ILE A 118 -23.26 -0.21 10.55
C ILE A 118 -24.14 -1.05 9.62
N LYS A 119 -24.48 -0.50 8.45
CA LYS A 119 -25.47 -1.07 7.54
C LYS A 119 -24.90 -2.08 6.54
N ASP A 120 -23.60 -2.10 6.35
CA ASP A 120 -22.92 -2.95 5.35
C ASP A 120 -21.55 -3.41 5.87
N THR A 121 -20.94 -4.34 5.15
CA THR A 121 -19.57 -4.80 5.33
C THR A 121 -18.58 -3.85 4.65
N GLY A 122 -17.32 -3.88 5.07
CA GLY A 122 -16.29 -3.03 4.50
C GLY A 122 -15.65 -2.11 5.52
N TYR A 123 -14.93 -1.11 5.03
CA TYR A 123 -14.28 -0.12 5.85
C TYR A 123 -15.30 0.85 6.46
N VAL A 124 -15.12 1.08 7.76
CA VAL A 124 -15.82 2.09 8.54
C VAL A 124 -14.82 3.19 8.84
N ALA A 125 -15.20 4.42 8.52
CA ALA A 125 -14.43 5.63 8.79
C ALA A 125 -15.01 6.33 10.03
N ILE A 126 -14.19 6.52 11.06
CA ILE A 126 -14.52 7.25 12.28
C ILE A 126 -13.82 8.60 12.21
N ALA A 127 -14.55 9.66 11.89
CA ALA A 127 -14.01 11.01 11.91
C ALA A 127 -14.06 11.59 13.34
N ILE A 128 -12.96 12.20 13.77
CA ILE A 128 -12.73 12.76 15.10
C ILE A 128 -12.38 14.24 14.92
N LYS A 129 -13.24 15.14 15.42
CA LYS A 129 -13.12 16.59 15.28
C LYS A 129 -13.09 17.30 16.62
N GLY A 130 -12.26 18.33 16.72
CA GLY A 130 -12.18 19.19 17.89
C GLY A 130 -13.21 20.30 17.78
N ILE A 131 -14.11 20.41 18.76
CA ILE A 131 -15.19 21.42 18.75
C ILE A 131 -14.80 22.64 19.58
N ASN A 132 -14.31 22.42 20.80
CA ASN A 132 -13.77 23.47 21.66
C ASN A 132 -12.73 22.90 22.62
N LYS A 133 -11.89 23.80 23.15
CA LYS A 133 -10.91 23.52 24.21
C LYS A 133 -10.71 24.79 25.03
N SER A 134 -10.56 24.67 26.35
CA SER A 134 -10.17 25.78 27.21
C SER A 134 -8.67 25.86 27.41
N GLY A 135 -7.97 24.72 27.33
CA GLY A 135 -6.52 24.64 27.38
C GLY A 135 -5.84 24.84 26.01
N ALA A 136 -4.53 24.63 25.98
CA ALA A 136 -3.74 24.78 24.76
C ALA A 136 -4.04 23.69 23.71
N LYS A 137 -4.45 22.50 24.13
CA LYS A 137 -4.60 21.30 23.30
C LYS A 137 -5.98 20.64 23.47
N PHE A 138 -6.44 19.96 22.43
CA PHE A 138 -7.53 19.00 22.50
C PHE A 138 -7.06 17.72 23.23
N PRO A 139 -7.99 16.87 23.71
CA PRO A 139 -7.65 15.61 24.36
C PRO A 139 -6.76 14.71 23.50
N SER A 140 -5.75 14.10 24.14
CA SER A 140 -4.92 13.07 23.48
C SER A 140 -5.61 11.70 23.55
N ILE A 141 -5.63 10.97 22.44
CA ILE A 141 -6.37 9.71 22.29
C ILE A 141 -5.44 8.62 21.75
N PRO A 142 -5.07 7.61 22.56
CA PRO A 142 -4.18 6.55 22.09
C PRO A 142 -4.88 5.51 21.22
N SER A 143 -6.08 5.11 21.61
CA SER A 143 -6.87 4.08 20.94
C SER A 143 -8.36 4.31 21.14
N LEU A 144 -9.15 3.70 20.26
CA LEU A 144 -10.60 3.53 20.45
C LEU A 144 -10.87 2.07 20.81
N ILE A 145 -11.80 1.85 21.73
CA ILE A 145 -12.31 0.52 22.05
C ILE A 145 -13.60 0.33 21.27
N LEU A 146 -13.66 -0.71 20.44
CA LEU A 146 -14.81 -1.00 19.58
C LEU A 146 -15.46 -2.30 20.03
N SER A 147 -16.78 -2.29 20.19
CA SER A 147 -17.57 -3.47 20.56
C SER A 147 -18.95 -3.46 19.88
N GLY A 148 -19.76 -4.48 20.16
CA GLY A 148 -21.10 -4.66 19.58
C GLY A 148 -21.14 -5.70 18.46
N THR A 149 -22.31 -5.88 17.87
CA THR A 149 -22.57 -6.97 16.91
C THR A 149 -21.83 -6.80 15.57
N ALA A 150 -21.41 -5.57 15.23
CA ALA A 150 -20.60 -5.31 14.03
C ALA A 150 -19.15 -5.82 14.15
N THR A 151 -18.63 -6.00 15.37
CA THR A 151 -17.27 -6.49 15.62
C THR A 151 -17.19 -8.00 15.88
N GLU A 152 -18.32 -8.71 15.84
CA GLU A 152 -18.39 -10.18 15.98
C GLU A 152 -17.77 -10.93 14.80
N GLY A 153 -17.78 -10.32 13.63
CA GLY A 153 -17.21 -10.90 12.41
C GLY A 153 -15.71 -10.65 12.27
N LYS A 154 -15.15 -11.09 11.14
CA LYS A 154 -13.76 -10.75 10.79
C LYS A 154 -13.60 -9.24 10.69
N THR A 155 -12.64 -8.70 11.43
CA THR A 155 -12.21 -7.30 11.33
C THR A 155 -10.81 -7.20 10.75
N ALA A 156 -10.51 -6.08 10.08
CA ALA A 156 -9.17 -5.79 9.56
C ALA A 156 -8.75 -4.38 9.94
N TYR A 157 -7.61 -4.29 10.63
CA TYR A 157 -6.98 -3.06 11.08
C TYR A 157 -5.53 -3.38 11.52
N VAL A 158 -4.72 -2.36 11.70
CA VAL A 158 -3.34 -2.49 12.21
C VAL A 158 -3.39 -2.67 13.72
N LYS A 159 -3.03 -3.86 14.21
CA LYS A 159 -3.27 -4.26 15.61
C LYS A 159 -2.27 -3.69 16.62
N ASN A 160 -1.00 -3.56 16.23
CA ASN A 160 0.10 -3.16 17.09
C ASN A 160 1.28 -2.64 16.25
N ASN A 161 2.31 -2.10 16.92
CA ASN A 161 3.51 -1.57 16.26
C ASN A 161 4.67 -2.58 16.19
N GLU A 162 4.42 -3.86 16.43
CA GLU A 162 5.45 -4.90 16.34
C GLU A 162 6.02 -4.91 14.91
N GLY A 163 7.34 -4.81 14.75
CA GLY A 163 7.97 -4.72 13.43
C GLY A 163 7.68 -3.42 12.67
N ASN A 164 7.45 -2.31 13.39
CA ASN A 164 7.15 -0.98 12.82
C ASN A 164 5.83 -0.95 12.01
N PHE A 165 4.86 -1.79 12.38
CA PHE A 165 3.63 -1.94 11.60
C PHE A 165 2.70 -0.72 11.64
N PHE A 166 2.89 0.26 12.52
CA PHE A 166 2.18 1.54 12.39
C PHE A 166 2.66 2.32 11.17
N HIS A 167 3.96 2.31 10.88
CA HIS A 167 4.50 2.88 9.64
C HIS A 167 4.01 2.10 8.41
N TRP A 168 4.24 0.78 8.38
CA TRP A 168 3.89 -0.07 7.22
C TRP A 168 2.38 -0.15 6.99
N GLY A 169 1.61 -0.30 8.06
CA GLY A 169 0.16 -0.36 8.01
C GLY A 169 -0.48 0.94 7.56
N ARG A 170 0.12 2.09 7.89
CA ARG A 170 -0.31 3.41 7.38
C ARG A 170 0.10 3.66 5.94
N ARG A 171 1.28 3.21 5.50
CA ARG A 171 1.61 3.18 4.06
C ARG A 171 0.55 2.38 3.29
N GLY A 172 0.13 1.27 3.86
CA GLY A 172 -0.85 0.37 3.26
C GLY A 172 -0.19 -0.69 2.38
N PRO A 173 -0.99 -1.56 1.77
CA PRO A 173 -0.50 -2.73 1.07
C PRO A 173 0.01 -2.36 -0.32
N SER A 174 1.32 -2.50 -0.57
CA SER A 174 1.86 -2.49 -1.93
C SER A 174 1.32 -3.67 -2.73
N VAL A 175 1.04 -3.44 -4.00
CA VAL A 175 0.45 -4.43 -4.92
C VAL A 175 1.31 -4.63 -6.14
N HIS A 176 1.31 -5.84 -6.70
CA HIS A 176 2.24 -6.23 -7.76
C HIS A 176 1.54 -7.05 -8.83
N LEU A 177 2.03 -6.93 -10.06
CA LEU A 177 1.73 -7.80 -11.20
C LEU A 177 3.01 -8.53 -11.58
N ASN A 178 2.99 -9.86 -11.51
CA ASN A 178 4.09 -10.72 -11.93
C ASN A 178 3.76 -11.29 -13.30
N TYR A 179 4.43 -10.82 -14.35
CA TYR A 179 4.14 -11.22 -15.71
C TYR A 179 4.60 -12.65 -15.96
N LEU A 180 3.71 -13.45 -16.54
CA LEU A 180 4.04 -14.81 -16.93
C LEU A 180 4.83 -14.75 -18.24
N GLN A 181 6.00 -15.36 -18.23
CA GLN A 181 6.89 -15.47 -19.38
C GLN A 181 7.00 -16.93 -19.83
N PRO A 182 7.32 -17.20 -21.10
CA PRO A 182 7.68 -18.54 -21.52
C PRO A 182 8.94 -19.03 -20.79
N GLU A 183 9.03 -20.34 -20.59
CA GLU A 183 10.23 -20.96 -20.04
C GLU A 183 11.39 -20.90 -21.06
N ASN A 184 12.62 -20.93 -20.55
CA ASN A 184 13.85 -21.02 -21.36
C ASN A 184 14.05 -19.88 -22.38
N VAL A 185 13.63 -18.66 -22.03
CA VAL A 185 13.91 -17.46 -22.82
C VAL A 185 15.08 -16.69 -22.21
N ASN A 186 16.11 -16.46 -23.02
CA ASN A 186 17.22 -15.55 -22.71
C ASN A 186 16.78 -14.12 -23.00
N ALA A 187 15.93 -13.56 -22.15
CA ALA A 187 15.37 -12.22 -22.37
C ALA A 187 16.43 -11.14 -22.11
N GLU A 188 16.90 -10.50 -23.18
CA GLU A 188 17.81 -9.37 -23.10
C GLU A 188 17.06 -8.07 -22.85
N TRP A 189 15.88 -7.91 -23.46
CA TRP A 189 15.12 -6.67 -23.36
C TRP A 189 13.77 -6.90 -22.70
N TYR A 190 13.34 -5.93 -21.91
CA TYR A 190 12.02 -5.86 -21.32
C TYR A 190 11.41 -4.47 -21.51
N TYR A 191 10.21 -4.44 -22.08
CA TYR A 191 9.47 -3.24 -22.42
C TYR A 191 8.12 -3.22 -21.71
N ASN A 192 7.71 -2.05 -21.21
CA ASN A 192 6.41 -1.82 -20.60
C ASN A 192 5.94 -0.37 -20.83
N GLU A 193 4.63 -0.18 -20.96
CA GLU A 193 3.99 1.14 -21.03
C GLU A 193 3.21 1.42 -19.74
N VAL A 194 3.38 2.63 -19.18
CA VAL A 194 2.74 3.03 -17.92
C VAL A 194 1.93 4.30 -18.11
N THR A 195 0.68 4.27 -17.66
CA THR A 195 -0.20 5.45 -17.63
C THR A 195 -0.78 5.62 -16.24
N VAL A 196 -0.51 6.77 -15.62
CA VAL A 196 -1.17 7.16 -14.36
C VAL A 196 -2.38 8.02 -14.72
N PRO A 197 -3.63 7.58 -14.43
CA PRO A 197 -4.81 8.38 -14.72
C PRO A 197 -4.80 9.74 -14.02
N LYS A 198 -5.56 10.71 -14.54
CA LYS A 198 -5.68 12.04 -13.92
C LYS A 198 -6.18 11.93 -12.49
N GLY A 199 -5.48 12.57 -11.56
CA GLY A 199 -5.82 12.59 -10.13
C GLY A 199 -5.31 11.39 -9.32
N GLU A 200 -4.66 10.41 -9.97
CA GLU A 200 -4.11 9.22 -9.30
C GLU A 200 -2.61 9.36 -8.96
N ASP A 201 -2.01 10.50 -9.27
CA ASP A 201 -0.63 10.87 -8.95
C ASP A 201 -0.47 11.40 -7.52
N ILE A 202 -0.99 10.63 -6.57
CA ILE A 202 -0.92 10.95 -5.15
C ILE A 202 0.55 11.06 -4.73
N LEU A 203 0.89 12.06 -3.90
CA LEU A 203 2.21 12.18 -3.31
C LEU A 203 2.61 10.89 -2.58
N GLY A 204 3.89 10.56 -2.61
CA GLY A 204 4.36 9.33 -1.98
C GLY A 204 4.11 8.06 -2.81
N SER A 205 3.75 8.19 -4.10
CA SER A 205 3.47 7.03 -4.94
C SER A 205 4.69 6.61 -5.76
N TYR A 206 4.94 5.31 -5.84
CA TYR A 206 5.88 4.72 -6.79
C TYR A 206 5.13 3.81 -7.77
N PHE A 207 5.13 4.21 -9.04
CA PHE A 207 4.59 3.49 -10.18
C PHE A 207 5.71 2.71 -10.89
N MET A 208 6.03 1.54 -10.37
CA MET A 208 7.15 0.75 -10.86
C MET A 208 6.76 -0.02 -12.13
N ALA A 209 7.46 0.27 -13.23
CA ALA A 209 7.16 -0.22 -14.57
C ALA A 209 7.86 -1.55 -14.89
N CYS A 210 9.19 -1.55 -14.85
CA CYS A 210 10.02 -2.65 -15.29
C CYS A 210 10.84 -3.20 -14.11
N GLY A 211 10.24 -4.11 -13.35
CA GLY A 211 10.92 -4.86 -12.30
C GLY A 211 11.53 -6.14 -12.85
N PHE A 212 12.68 -6.52 -12.30
CA PHE A 212 13.44 -7.70 -12.67
C PHE A 212 14.05 -8.35 -11.42
N GLY A 213 14.76 -9.46 -11.57
CA GLY A 213 15.25 -10.26 -10.44
C GLY A 213 16.18 -9.50 -9.49
N GLU A 214 16.88 -8.50 -10.00
CA GLU A 214 17.96 -7.79 -9.32
C GLU A 214 17.71 -6.27 -9.25
N GLY A 215 16.50 -5.79 -9.54
CA GLY A 215 16.22 -4.36 -9.44
C GLY A 215 14.85 -3.93 -9.94
N TYR A 216 14.70 -2.61 -10.02
CA TYR A 216 13.45 -1.94 -10.37
C TYR A 216 13.70 -0.73 -11.26
N PHE A 217 12.72 -0.41 -12.11
CA PHE A 217 12.73 0.78 -12.95
C PHE A 217 11.31 1.34 -13.10
N GLY A 218 11.09 2.61 -12.75
CA GLY A 218 9.76 3.21 -12.78
C GLY A 218 9.75 4.72 -12.53
N MET A 219 8.60 5.24 -12.10
CA MET A 219 8.42 6.68 -11.85
C MET A 219 7.66 7.01 -10.56
N GLN A 220 8.02 8.11 -9.92
CA GLN A 220 7.56 8.49 -8.59
C GLN A 220 6.92 9.87 -8.55
N VAL A 221 6.13 10.12 -7.50
CA VAL A 221 5.67 11.45 -7.09
C VAL A 221 6.31 11.78 -5.74
N ASN A 222 7.42 12.52 -5.78
CA ASN A 222 8.27 12.77 -4.62
C ASN A 222 7.80 13.98 -3.83
N SER A 223 7.38 15.04 -4.53
CA SER A 223 6.82 16.26 -3.93
C SER A 223 5.90 16.98 -4.93
N PRO A 224 5.21 18.05 -4.53
CA PRO A 224 4.42 18.87 -5.46
C PRO A 224 5.23 19.42 -6.65
N THR A 225 6.55 19.54 -6.50
CA THR A 225 7.45 20.14 -7.51
C THR A 225 8.53 19.18 -8.00
N GLU A 226 8.50 17.90 -7.60
CA GLU A 226 9.55 16.94 -7.91
C GLU A 226 8.98 15.54 -8.19
N ARG A 227 9.46 14.96 -9.29
CA ARG A 227 9.10 13.61 -9.74
C ARG A 227 10.35 12.93 -10.30
N HIS A 228 10.56 11.69 -9.91
CA HIS A 228 11.71 10.91 -10.35
C HIS A 228 11.31 9.86 -11.38
N ILE A 229 12.18 9.65 -12.36
CA ILE A 229 12.27 8.40 -13.11
C ILE A 229 13.43 7.62 -12.48
N LEU A 230 13.14 6.61 -11.69
CA LEU A 230 14.09 5.91 -10.82
C LEU A 230 14.48 4.55 -11.39
N PHE A 231 15.77 4.24 -11.43
CA PHE A 231 16.33 2.95 -11.78
C PHE A 231 17.34 2.49 -10.71
N SER A 232 17.09 1.32 -10.12
CA SER A 232 17.87 0.75 -9.02
C SER A 232 18.25 -0.70 -9.30
N VAL A 233 19.46 -1.09 -8.88
CA VAL A 233 20.00 -2.46 -8.94
C VAL A 233 20.55 -2.82 -7.59
N TRP A 234 20.10 -3.91 -6.97
CA TRP A 234 20.68 -4.38 -5.71
C TRP A 234 22.05 -5.03 -5.91
N SER A 235 22.93 -4.79 -4.95
CA SER A 235 24.15 -5.56 -4.76
C SER A 235 23.83 -7.05 -4.53
N PRO A 236 24.73 -7.97 -4.93
CA PRO A 236 24.67 -9.35 -4.46
C PRO A 236 25.00 -9.50 -2.97
N PHE A 237 25.54 -8.46 -2.32
CA PHE A 237 25.86 -8.48 -0.89
C PHE A 237 24.62 -8.17 -0.03
N ASN A 238 24.29 -9.07 0.90
CA ASN A 238 23.12 -8.94 1.74
C ASN A 238 23.38 -7.97 2.91
N THR A 239 22.91 -6.73 2.76
CA THR A 239 23.00 -5.66 3.76
C THR A 239 21.97 -4.58 3.49
N ASP A 240 21.60 -3.83 4.51
CA ASP A 240 20.81 -2.61 4.40
C ASP A 240 21.68 -1.33 4.35
N ASP A 241 22.98 -1.42 4.65
CA ASP A 241 23.89 -0.29 4.60
C ASP A 241 24.78 -0.37 3.33
N PRO A 242 24.58 0.50 2.32
CA PRO A 242 25.40 0.48 1.12
C PRO A 242 26.90 0.69 1.39
N LYS A 243 27.25 1.40 2.47
CA LYS A 243 28.67 1.65 2.82
C LYS A 243 29.38 0.39 3.29
N SER A 244 28.63 -0.61 3.74
CA SER A 244 29.17 -1.92 4.16
C SER A 244 29.44 -2.86 2.98
N ILE A 245 29.03 -2.51 1.76
CA ILE A 245 29.22 -3.35 0.58
C ILE A 245 30.71 -3.36 0.21
N PRO A 246 31.38 -4.54 0.17
CA PRO A 246 32.77 -4.63 -0.27
C PRO A 246 32.89 -4.29 -1.75
N GLU A 247 34.04 -3.75 -2.16
CA GLU A 247 34.27 -3.27 -3.53
C GLU A 247 34.00 -4.34 -4.62
N SER A 248 34.23 -5.61 -4.31
CA SER A 248 33.95 -6.76 -5.21
C SER A 248 32.46 -7.04 -5.43
N HIS A 249 31.57 -6.43 -4.64
CA HIS A 249 30.12 -6.60 -4.72
C HIS A 249 29.40 -5.29 -5.08
N LYS A 250 30.09 -4.16 -5.13
CA LYS A 250 29.47 -2.87 -5.47
C LYS A 250 28.93 -2.86 -6.90
N ILE A 251 27.79 -2.21 -7.05
CA ILE A 251 27.23 -1.87 -8.35
C ILE A 251 28.09 -0.76 -8.97
N LYS A 252 28.56 -0.96 -10.20
CA LYS A 252 29.41 0.04 -10.88
C LYS A 252 28.64 0.71 -12.00
N MET A 253 28.68 2.03 -12.03
CA MET A 253 28.10 2.83 -13.11
C MET A 253 29.02 2.81 -14.34
N LEU A 254 28.50 2.37 -15.47
CA LEU A 254 29.20 2.41 -16.76
C LEU A 254 28.88 3.69 -17.55
N LYS A 255 27.60 4.05 -17.57
CA LYS A 255 27.07 5.21 -18.30
C LYS A 255 25.91 5.80 -17.53
N LYS A 256 25.67 7.10 -17.73
CA LYS A 256 24.46 7.77 -17.27
C LYS A 256 23.98 8.78 -18.30
N GLY A 257 22.68 9.00 -18.34
CA GLY A 257 22.10 10.05 -19.16
C GLY A 257 22.46 11.45 -18.70
N GLU A 258 22.29 12.39 -19.60
CA GLU A 258 22.29 13.82 -19.29
C GLU A 258 21.29 14.13 -18.16
N SER A 259 21.73 14.93 -17.17
CA SER A 259 20.95 15.33 -15.99
C SER A 259 20.48 14.19 -15.09
N VAL A 260 21.01 12.98 -15.27
CA VAL A 260 20.75 11.86 -14.36
C VAL A 260 21.64 11.97 -13.12
N HIS A 261 20.99 11.88 -11.96
CA HIS A 261 21.61 11.75 -10.66
C HIS A 261 21.89 10.29 -10.36
N THR A 262 22.99 10.01 -9.68
CA THR A 262 23.44 8.63 -9.40
C THR A 262 23.98 8.55 -7.98
N GLY A 263 23.74 7.43 -7.31
CA GLY A 263 24.17 7.19 -5.95
C GLY A 263 23.93 5.75 -5.52
N GLU A 264 23.87 5.54 -4.22
CA GLU A 264 23.62 4.25 -3.58
C GLU A 264 22.32 4.30 -2.77
N PHE A 265 21.75 3.14 -2.45
CA PHE A 265 20.55 3.03 -1.62
C PHE A 265 20.70 1.91 -0.58
N GLY A 266 19.83 1.93 0.45
CA GLY A 266 19.86 1.06 1.61
C GLY A 266 18.49 0.93 2.30
N ASN A 267 18.44 0.23 3.43
CA ASN A 267 17.26 -0.06 4.28
C ASN A 267 16.19 -0.98 3.65
N GLU A 268 16.44 -1.50 2.46
CA GLU A 268 15.56 -2.45 1.74
C GLU A 268 16.40 -3.44 0.93
N GLY A 269 17.47 -3.93 1.55
CA GLY A 269 18.69 -4.27 0.83
C GLY A 269 19.45 -3.01 0.44
N ALA A 270 20.60 -3.18 -0.22
CA ALA A 270 21.43 -2.07 -0.65
C ALA A 270 22.01 -2.27 -2.06
N GLY A 271 22.32 -1.18 -2.75
CA GLY A 271 22.79 -1.22 -4.12
C GLY A 271 23.02 0.14 -4.76
N GLY A 272 23.09 0.15 -6.09
CA GLY A 272 23.23 1.37 -6.89
C GLY A 272 21.88 1.87 -7.39
N GLN A 273 21.69 3.19 -7.38
CA GLN A 273 20.50 3.83 -7.91
C GLN A 273 20.84 5.01 -8.80
N SER A 274 19.90 5.35 -9.67
CA SER A 274 19.94 6.53 -10.52
C SER A 274 18.55 7.10 -10.71
N TYR A 275 18.43 8.42 -10.82
CA TYR A 275 17.16 9.04 -11.16
C TYR A 275 17.32 10.26 -12.07
N LEU A 276 16.34 10.44 -12.95
CA LEU A 276 16.12 11.68 -13.68
C LEU A 276 14.98 12.45 -13.02
N ASN A 277 15.21 13.72 -12.70
CA ASN A 277 14.13 14.63 -12.35
C ASN A 277 13.33 14.96 -13.61
N TYR A 278 12.10 14.45 -13.67
CA TYR A 278 11.21 14.66 -14.82
C TYR A 278 9.76 14.77 -14.35
N MET A 279 9.18 15.96 -14.52
CA MET A 279 7.79 16.27 -14.16
C MET A 279 6.81 15.64 -15.15
N TRP A 280 6.75 14.31 -15.16
CA TRP A 280 5.79 13.54 -15.93
C TRP A 280 4.35 13.92 -15.56
N LYS A 281 3.44 13.77 -16.52
CA LYS A 281 2.06 14.24 -16.48
C LYS A 281 1.10 13.06 -16.45
N THR A 282 0.04 13.17 -15.66
CA THR A 282 -1.04 12.18 -15.66
C THR A 282 -1.78 12.15 -16.99
N GLY A 283 -2.35 11.00 -17.33
CA GLY A 283 -3.01 10.73 -18.60
C GLY A 283 -2.06 10.45 -19.77
N ASN A 284 -0.78 10.79 -19.68
CA ASN A 284 0.22 10.42 -20.67
C ASN A 284 0.71 8.99 -20.44
N THR A 285 1.02 8.31 -21.54
CA THR A 285 1.62 6.98 -21.54
C THR A 285 3.13 7.09 -21.73
N TYR A 286 3.88 6.67 -20.71
CA TYR A 286 5.34 6.63 -20.71
C TYR A 286 5.84 5.23 -21.05
N LYS A 287 6.99 5.13 -21.70
CA LYS A 287 7.56 3.84 -22.10
C LYS A 287 8.87 3.59 -21.36
N PHE A 288 9.01 2.39 -20.83
CA PHE A 288 10.18 1.92 -20.10
C PHE A 288 10.79 0.76 -20.86
N LEU A 289 12.09 0.84 -21.11
CA LEU A 289 12.85 -0.20 -21.77
C LEU A 289 14.08 -0.53 -20.93
N LEU A 290 14.21 -1.80 -20.56
CA LEU A 290 15.32 -2.31 -19.78
C LEU A 290 16.08 -3.32 -20.63
N HIS A 291 17.41 -3.20 -20.63
CA HIS A 291 18.34 -4.16 -21.21
C HIS A 291 19.11 -4.85 -20.09
N GLY A 292 19.21 -6.17 -20.12
CA GLY A 292 19.98 -6.96 -19.16
C GLY A 292 20.72 -8.08 -19.89
N VAL A 293 22.05 -7.98 -19.94
CA VAL A 293 22.89 -8.91 -20.70
C VAL A 293 24.03 -9.46 -19.82
N PRO A 294 24.22 -10.80 -19.78
CA PRO A 294 25.34 -11.40 -19.09
C PRO A 294 26.65 -11.14 -19.86
N GLY A 295 27.69 -10.72 -19.15
CA GLY A 295 29.05 -10.64 -19.66
C GLY A 295 29.84 -11.95 -19.47
N ASN A 296 31.12 -11.90 -19.84
CA ASN A 296 32.01 -13.06 -19.75
C ASN A 296 32.43 -13.38 -18.29
N ASP A 297 32.64 -12.37 -17.45
CA ASP A 297 33.33 -12.47 -16.15
C ASP A 297 32.41 -12.57 -14.90
N SER A 298 31.30 -13.31 -14.97
CA SER A 298 30.31 -13.34 -13.87
C SER A 298 29.77 -11.95 -13.51
N ILE A 299 29.55 -11.12 -14.53
CA ILE A 299 28.96 -9.79 -14.42
C ILE A 299 27.73 -9.75 -15.31
N THR A 300 26.69 -9.06 -14.87
CA THR A 300 25.53 -8.73 -15.71
C THR A 300 25.42 -7.22 -15.81
N THR A 301 25.21 -6.70 -17.02
CA THR A 301 25.02 -5.27 -17.27
C THR A 301 23.54 -4.98 -17.42
N TYR A 302 23.03 -4.01 -16.68
CA TYR A 302 21.66 -3.54 -16.74
C TYR A 302 21.62 -2.09 -17.23
N THR A 303 20.86 -1.82 -18.29
CA THR A 303 20.74 -0.47 -18.86
C THR A 303 19.28 -0.07 -19.00
N ALA A 304 18.92 1.09 -18.45
CA ALA A 304 17.54 1.56 -18.40
C ALA A 304 17.33 2.77 -19.32
N TYR A 305 16.28 2.72 -20.14
CA TYR A 305 15.88 3.77 -21.06
C TYR A 305 14.44 4.20 -20.81
N PHE A 306 14.22 5.51 -20.79
CA PHE A 306 12.92 6.12 -20.57
C PHE A 306 12.48 6.91 -21.81
N PHE A 307 11.21 6.79 -22.18
CA PHE A 307 10.61 7.58 -23.25
C PHE A 307 9.41 8.35 -22.71
N ALA A 308 9.48 9.67 -22.86
CA ALA A 308 8.35 10.56 -22.63
C ALA A 308 7.76 11.02 -23.97
N PRO A 309 6.43 10.92 -24.18
CA PRO A 309 5.80 11.37 -25.42
C PRO A 309 6.03 12.87 -25.70
N GLU A 310 6.20 13.69 -24.67
CA GLU A 310 6.51 15.13 -24.78
C GLU A 310 7.90 15.38 -25.38
N MET A 311 8.81 14.41 -25.25
CA MET A 311 10.18 14.51 -25.76
C MET A 311 10.35 13.81 -27.10
N ASN A 312 9.50 12.82 -27.38
CA ASN A 312 9.54 11.98 -28.57
C ASN A 312 10.92 11.36 -28.86
N LYS A 313 11.67 11.02 -27.80
CA LYS A 313 12.97 10.35 -27.89
C LYS A 313 13.26 9.55 -26.64
N TRP A 314 14.05 8.48 -26.80
CA TRP A 314 14.59 7.72 -25.68
C TRP A 314 15.68 8.52 -24.96
N LYS A 315 15.67 8.46 -23.63
CA LYS A 315 16.72 8.96 -22.75
C LYS A 315 17.33 7.78 -22.01
N LEU A 316 18.66 7.70 -22.01
CA LEU A 316 19.39 6.85 -21.09
C LEU A 316 19.13 7.35 -19.66
N ILE A 317 18.81 6.44 -18.75
CA ILE A 317 18.83 6.73 -17.31
C ILE A 317 20.22 6.37 -16.80
N ALA A 318 20.52 5.08 -16.68
CA ALA A 318 21.88 4.62 -16.39
C ALA A 318 22.15 3.23 -16.96
N SER A 319 23.43 2.89 -17.03
CA SER A 319 23.95 1.56 -17.27
C SER A 319 24.80 1.17 -16.06
N PHE A 320 24.44 0.07 -15.41
CA PHE A 320 25.11 -0.47 -14.23
C PHE A 320 25.63 -1.88 -14.50
N THR A 321 26.79 -2.23 -13.93
CA THR A 321 27.20 -3.63 -13.78
C THR A 321 26.90 -4.13 -12.38
N ARG A 322 26.36 -5.35 -12.32
CA ARG A 322 26.23 -6.12 -11.10
C ARG A 322 27.26 -7.25 -11.10
N PRO A 323 28.24 -7.25 -10.19
CA PRO A 323 29.21 -8.33 -10.08
C PRO A 323 28.58 -9.62 -9.55
N GLN A 324 29.33 -10.72 -9.65
CA GLN A 324 28.93 -12.07 -9.18
C GLN A 324 27.55 -12.51 -9.65
N THR A 325 27.21 -12.11 -10.87
CA THR A 325 25.90 -12.32 -11.47
C THR A 325 26.08 -12.63 -12.94
N LYS A 326 25.56 -13.75 -13.42
CA LYS A 326 25.52 -14.08 -14.85
C LYS A 326 24.12 -14.51 -15.23
N THR A 327 23.30 -13.55 -15.64
CA THR A 327 21.89 -13.81 -16.00
C THR A 327 21.41 -12.90 -17.11
N TYR A 328 20.46 -13.40 -17.90
CA TYR A 328 19.51 -12.56 -18.63
C TYR A 328 18.41 -12.05 -17.70
N LEU A 329 17.58 -11.12 -18.17
CA LEU A 329 16.46 -10.60 -17.38
C LEU A 329 15.47 -11.71 -17.02
N LYS A 330 15.02 -11.69 -15.77
CA LYS A 330 14.03 -12.63 -15.22
C LYS A 330 13.11 -11.90 -14.25
N ARG A 331 12.03 -12.58 -13.84
CA ARG A 331 11.08 -12.10 -12.81
C ARG A 331 10.44 -10.76 -13.18
N PHE A 332 9.94 -10.65 -14.41
CA PHE A 332 9.27 -9.46 -14.91
C PHE A 332 8.06 -9.10 -14.06
N HIS A 333 8.06 -7.90 -13.51
CA HIS A 333 6.94 -7.44 -12.71
C HIS A 333 6.77 -5.92 -12.76
N SER A 334 5.62 -5.47 -12.27
CA SER A 334 5.30 -4.07 -11.97
C SER A 334 4.69 -4.00 -10.59
N PHE A 335 4.79 -2.84 -9.93
CA PHE A 335 4.12 -2.62 -8.65
C PHE A 335 3.62 -1.20 -8.48
N LEU A 336 2.70 -1.05 -7.54
CA LEU A 336 2.20 0.23 -7.05
C LEU A 336 2.40 0.27 -5.54
N GLU A 337 3.15 1.27 -5.11
CA GLU A 337 3.51 1.46 -3.71
C GLU A 337 3.14 2.87 -3.23
N ASN A 338 2.79 2.95 -1.95
CA ASN A 338 2.82 4.17 -1.17
C ASN A 338 4.04 4.16 -0.23
N PHE A 339 4.97 5.09 -0.39
CA PHE A 339 6.11 5.28 0.51
C PHE A 339 5.88 6.36 1.57
N SER A 340 4.70 6.99 1.62
CA SER A 340 4.34 8.01 2.62
C SER A 340 3.18 7.55 3.52
N PRO A 341 3.42 7.29 4.82
CA PRO A 341 2.37 6.88 5.76
C PRO A 341 1.20 7.85 5.86
N VAL A 342 1.42 9.16 5.66
CA VAL A 342 0.37 10.19 5.78
C VAL A 342 -0.59 10.24 4.59
N GLN A 343 -0.27 9.53 3.51
CA GLN A 343 -1.06 9.45 2.27
C GLN A 343 -1.79 8.11 2.12
N GLY A 344 -1.83 7.28 3.16
CA GLY A 344 -2.38 5.93 3.10
C GLY A 344 -3.90 5.85 2.99
N ASP A 345 -4.60 6.89 3.41
CA ASP A 345 -6.05 7.05 3.26
C ASP A 345 -6.45 7.70 1.93
N LEU A 346 -5.50 7.91 1.02
CA LEU A 346 -5.75 8.28 -0.37
C LEU A 346 -5.50 7.06 -1.27
N SER A 347 -6.43 6.83 -2.21
CA SER A 347 -6.25 5.79 -3.21
C SER A 347 -5.39 6.27 -4.36
N ARG A 348 -4.58 5.38 -4.91
CA ARG A 348 -3.77 5.59 -6.11
C ARG A 348 -4.00 4.44 -7.07
N LYS A 349 -3.93 4.71 -8.38
CA LYS A 349 -4.15 3.74 -9.46
C LYS A 349 -3.17 3.97 -10.61
N VAL A 350 -2.80 2.88 -11.28
CA VAL A 350 -1.95 2.90 -12.47
C VAL A 350 -2.38 1.85 -13.46
N LEU A 351 -2.17 2.14 -14.75
CA LEU A 351 -2.40 1.23 -15.86
C LEU A 351 -1.06 0.80 -16.47
N PHE A 352 -0.92 -0.49 -16.74
CA PHE A 352 0.22 -1.08 -17.44
C PHE A 352 -0.25 -1.75 -18.73
N ASN A 353 0.37 -1.42 -19.85
CA ASN A 353 0.00 -1.99 -21.14
C ASN A 353 1.24 -2.39 -21.98
N ASN A 354 0.98 -3.16 -23.03
CA ASN A 354 1.95 -3.47 -24.08
C ASN A 354 3.28 -4.05 -23.56
N GLN A 355 3.22 -5.02 -22.63
CA GLN A 355 4.44 -5.66 -22.13
C GLN A 355 5.07 -6.58 -23.17
N TRP A 356 6.37 -6.46 -23.38
CA TRP A 356 7.12 -7.29 -24.32
C TRP A 356 8.50 -7.64 -23.79
N ILE A 357 8.99 -8.83 -24.15
CA ILE A 357 10.40 -9.21 -23.99
C ILE A 357 11.02 -9.49 -25.35
N CYS A 358 12.31 -9.20 -25.52
CA CYS A 358 13.09 -9.60 -26.69
C CYS A 358 14.22 -10.52 -26.24
N ASP A 359 14.34 -11.68 -26.88
CA ASP A 359 15.44 -12.59 -26.62
C ASP A 359 16.75 -12.17 -27.32
N ASP A 360 17.83 -12.85 -26.96
CA ASP A 360 19.19 -12.74 -27.52
C ASP A 360 19.32 -13.03 -29.03
N ARG A 361 18.22 -13.47 -29.67
CA ARG A 361 18.14 -13.69 -31.13
C ARG A 361 17.24 -12.65 -31.82
N GLY A 362 16.77 -11.64 -31.08
CA GLY A 362 15.90 -10.60 -31.61
C GLY A 362 14.41 -10.99 -31.70
N LYS A 363 14.00 -12.10 -31.09
CA LYS A 363 12.60 -12.55 -31.10
C LYS A 363 11.81 -11.87 -29.99
N TRP A 364 10.81 -11.10 -30.40
CA TRP A 364 9.86 -10.44 -29.52
C TRP A 364 8.73 -11.38 -29.08
N THR A 365 8.41 -11.37 -27.78
CA THR A 365 7.28 -12.10 -27.19
C THR A 365 6.44 -11.16 -26.33
N GLU A 366 5.14 -11.10 -26.61
CA GLU A 366 4.18 -10.29 -25.84
C GLU A 366 3.87 -10.99 -24.50
N LEU A 367 3.90 -10.25 -23.40
CA LEU A 367 3.48 -10.75 -22.10
C LEU A 367 2.06 -10.23 -21.81
N ASN A 368 1.06 -11.10 -21.93
CA ASN A 368 -0.36 -10.75 -21.79
C ASN A 368 -1.05 -11.43 -20.61
N SER A 369 -0.29 -12.12 -19.75
CA SER A 369 -0.78 -12.75 -18.52
C SER A 369 0.02 -12.26 -17.31
N ALA A 370 -0.67 -11.92 -16.23
CA ALA A 370 -0.03 -11.45 -15.00
C ALA A 370 -0.69 -12.02 -13.75
N ARG A 371 0.12 -12.43 -12.78
CA ARG A 371 -0.32 -12.88 -11.46
C ARG A 371 -0.25 -11.71 -10.46
N PHE A 372 -1.39 -11.37 -9.88
CA PHE A 372 -1.52 -10.33 -8.86
C PHE A 372 -1.02 -10.82 -7.49
N THR A 373 -0.27 -10.00 -6.77
CA THR A 373 0.17 -10.26 -5.39
C THR A 373 0.15 -8.99 -4.54
N THR A 374 0.12 -9.15 -3.22
CA THR A 374 0.26 -8.06 -2.24
C THR A 374 1.54 -8.25 -1.44
N ASP A 375 1.98 -7.19 -0.77
CA ASP A 375 3.05 -7.25 0.22
C ASP A 375 2.63 -7.94 1.54
N ASN A 376 3.50 -7.86 2.54
CA ASN A 376 3.27 -8.40 3.89
C ASN A 376 2.10 -7.71 4.62
N THR A 377 1.86 -6.42 4.38
CA THR A 377 0.73 -5.68 4.97
C THR A 377 -0.60 -6.27 4.50
N GLY A 378 -0.71 -6.55 3.19
CA GLY A 378 -1.86 -7.24 2.61
C GLY A 378 -1.96 -8.70 3.06
N ALA A 379 -0.82 -9.41 3.15
CA ALA A 379 -0.77 -10.81 3.58
C ALA A 379 -1.21 -11.02 5.04
N LYS A 380 -0.81 -10.13 5.96
CA LYS A 380 -1.31 -10.13 7.35
C LYS A 380 -2.81 -9.83 7.45
N GLY A 381 -3.41 -9.24 6.40
CA GLY A 381 -4.80 -8.83 6.39
C GLY A 381 -5.09 -7.64 7.33
N TYR A 382 -4.08 -6.83 7.65
CA TYR A 382 -4.26 -5.59 8.43
C TYR A 382 -4.94 -4.51 7.59
N ARG A 383 -4.59 -4.48 6.30
CA ARG A 383 -5.22 -3.64 5.28
C ARG A 383 -5.71 -4.51 4.14
N MET A 384 -6.85 -4.16 3.57
CA MET A 384 -7.56 -4.92 2.54
C MET A 384 -7.95 -4.06 1.34
N ASP A 385 -7.50 -2.81 1.28
CA ASP A 385 -7.68 -1.89 0.17
C ASP A 385 -6.57 -2.06 -0.87
N TYR A 386 -6.57 -3.25 -1.47
CA TYR A 386 -5.69 -3.64 -2.57
C TYR A 386 -6.50 -4.27 -3.73
N GLN A 387 -6.17 -3.88 -4.96
CA GLN A 387 -6.87 -4.35 -6.14
C GLN A 387 -5.92 -4.44 -7.34
N GLY A 388 -6.18 -5.39 -8.21
CA GLY A 388 -5.57 -5.47 -9.53
C GLY A 388 -6.53 -6.13 -10.51
N GLY A 389 -6.32 -5.92 -11.80
CA GLY A 389 -7.17 -6.54 -12.81
C GLY A 389 -6.95 -5.99 -14.20
N ILE A 390 -8.00 -6.05 -15.01
CA ILE A 390 -8.04 -5.49 -16.36
C ILE A 390 -8.99 -4.28 -16.36
N ASP A 391 -8.54 -3.18 -16.97
CA ASP A 391 -9.33 -1.98 -17.21
C ASP A 391 -9.05 -1.50 -18.64
N GLN A 392 -10.11 -1.45 -19.47
CA GLN A 392 -10.04 -1.04 -20.88
C GLN A 392 -8.89 -1.71 -21.67
N GLY A 393 -8.66 -3.01 -21.44
CA GLY A 393 -7.62 -3.79 -22.11
C GLY A 393 -6.22 -3.68 -21.52
N SER A 394 -5.99 -2.77 -20.57
CA SER A 394 -4.74 -2.66 -19.82
C SER A 394 -4.81 -3.44 -18.52
N PHE A 395 -3.68 -3.90 -18.00
CA PHE A 395 -3.62 -4.28 -16.59
C PHE A 395 -3.70 -3.03 -15.72
N TYR A 396 -4.28 -3.14 -14.52
CA TYR A 396 -4.21 -2.08 -13.52
C TYR A 396 -3.83 -2.60 -12.14
N LEU A 397 -3.28 -1.70 -11.35
CA LEU A 397 -3.10 -1.84 -9.91
C LEU A 397 -3.76 -0.65 -9.21
N LYS A 398 -4.36 -0.89 -8.05
CA LYS A 398 -4.93 0.15 -7.17
C LYS A 398 -4.71 -0.24 -5.71
N ASN A 399 -4.27 0.69 -4.88
CA ASN A 399 -4.15 0.50 -3.43
C ASN A 399 -4.43 1.80 -2.64
N GLY A 400 -4.59 1.65 -1.33
CA GLY A 400 -4.86 2.77 -0.42
C GLY A 400 -6.29 3.30 -0.52
N GLY A 401 -6.64 4.26 0.33
CA GLY A 401 -7.95 4.91 0.29
C GLY A 401 -9.12 4.11 0.85
N PHE A 402 -8.85 2.99 1.53
CA PHE A 402 -9.87 2.27 2.30
C PHE A 402 -11.11 1.87 1.51
N PHE A 403 -10.98 1.56 0.22
CA PHE A 403 -12.07 1.06 -0.59
C PHE A 403 -12.48 -0.37 -0.17
N ASN A 404 -13.74 -0.75 -0.43
CA ASN A 404 -14.31 -1.97 0.11
C ASN A 404 -13.98 -3.25 -0.69
N ASN A 405 -13.89 -3.14 -2.01
CA ASN A 405 -13.72 -4.29 -2.90
C ASN A 405 -12.25 -4.56 -3.15
N TYR A 406 -11.80 -5.79 -2.92
CA TYR A 406 -10.39 -6.17 -3.06
C TYR A 406 -10.21 -7.38 -3.96
N THR A 407 -9.00 -7.53 -4.49
CA THR A 407 -8.65 -8.66 -5.34
C THR A 407 -7.96 -9.75 -4.54
N SER A 408 -8.42 -11.00 -4.66
CA SER A 408 -7.73 -12.14 -4.05
C SER A 408 -6.29 -12.25 -4.59
N PRO A 409 -5.28 -12.29 -3.71
CA PRO A 409 -3.90 -12.53 -4.12
C PRO A 409 -3.76 -13.84 -4.91
N ARG A 410 -2.75 -13.89 -5.79
CA ARG A 410 -2.43 -14.98 -6.73
C ARG A 410 -3.41 -15.16 -7.89
N LYS A 411 -4.45 -14.34 -8.00
CA LYS A 411 -5.31 -14.32 -9.19
C LYS A 411 -4.49 -13.98 -10.44
N ILE A 412 -4.70 -14.75 -11.50
CA ILE A 412 -4.11 -14.51 -12.82
C ILE A 412 -5.11 -13.72 -13.64
N PHE A 413 -4.61 -12.68 -14.31
CA PHE A 413 -5.34 -11.88 -15.27
C PHE A 413 -4.72 -12.07 -16.65
N ASN A 414 -5.59 -12.09 -17.67
CA ASN A 414 -5.17 -12.14 -19.06
C ASN A 414 -5.76 -10.93 -19.78
N ARG A 415 -4.91 -10.13 -20.44
CA ARG A 415 -5.34 -9.12 -21.40
C ARG A 415 -5.35 -9.74 -22.80
N ASN A 416 -6.14 -9.17 -23.70
CA ASN A 416 -6.04 -9.54 -25.10
C ASN A 416 -4.65 -9.16 -25.63
N ALA A 417 -4.04 -10.08 -26.37
CA ALA A 417 -2.79 -9.79 -27.08
C ALA A 417 -3.06 -8.71 -28.14
N THR A 418 -2.18 -7.73 -28.21
CA THR A 418 -2.30 -6.64 -29.18
C THR A 418 -1.53 -6.94 -30.46
N GLY A 419 -0.51 -7.80 -30.39
CA GLY A 419 0.40 -8.10 -31.50
C GLY A 419 1.26 -6.90 -31.93
N LYS A 420 1.20 -5.77 -31.23
CA LYS A 420 1.93 -4.54 -31.56
C LYS A 420 3.24 -4.49 -30.78
N LYS A 421 4.28 -5.12 -31.32
CA LYS A 421 5.63 -5.03 -30.74
C LYS A 421 6.12 -3.57 -30.71
N PRO A 422 6.94 -3.18 -29.73
CA PRO A 422 7.55 -1.85 -29.73
C PRO A 422 8.48 -1.67 -30.94
N GLU A 423 8.41 -0.51 -31.57
CA GLU A 423 9.33 -0.09 -32.63
C GLU A 423 10.54 0.60 -32.00
N ILE A 424 11.65 -0.14 -31.88
CA ILE A 424 12.88 0.34 -31.27
C ILE A 424 14.03 0.17 -32.26
N GLU A 425 14.64 1.28 -32.63
CA GLU A 425 15.90 1.29 -33.37
C GLU A 425 17.06 1.21 -32.36
N PHE A 426 17.46 -0.01 -31.98
CA PHE A 426 18.46 -0.23 -30.93
C PHE A 426 19.79 0.51 -31.17
N SER A 427 20.21 0.64 -32.43
CA SER A 427 21.43 1.36 -32.81
C SER A 427 21.37 2.88 -32.57
N LYS A 428 20.18 3.44 -32.37
CA LYS A 428 19.95 4.87 -32.07
C LYS A 428 19.68 5.13 -30.59
N LEU A 429 19.72 4.12 -29.73
CA LEU A 429 19.62 4.32 -28.29
C LEU A 429 20.87 5.10 -27.79
N PRO A 430 20.70 6.10 -26.91
CA PRO A 430 21.78 6.97 -26.45
C PRO A 430 22.80 6.29 -25.53
#